data_AF-A0A1F9NPM6-F1
#
_entry.id   AF-A0A1F9NPM6-F1
#
_cell.length_a   1.000
_cell.length_b   1.000
_cell.length_c   1.000
_cell.angle_alpha   90.00
_cell.angle_beta   90.00
_cell.angle_gamma   90.00
#
_symmetry.space_group_name_H-M   'P 1'
#
loop_
_entity.id
_entity.type
_entity.pdbx_description
1 polymer ?
#
loop_
_entity_poly.entity_id
_entity_poly.type
_entity_poly.pdbx_seq_one_letter_code
_entity_poly.pdbx_strand_id
1 'polypeptide(L)'
;MNSEILLIVLPVFLVIGLGFGLKRTALVHAGFIYDLNRLVYYIALPALLFYKIAGADFYASFNARLLGGMILGITVMFVFSYGFGSLRGYAPAVQGAFCQGAFRGNLAYIGLAIIYNAYGEEGFTRAGILLGFLVPYMNVLSVVALLLPQRRESLNMGGFFWLQQVATNPLIVASFVGILWSYFGLPMPRIVDRALNIITGMSLPLALIAIGASFSFQRLRGNLTPAALSAAMKIVLLPVLTALVLHAFGVHGQELAIGVLLAATPTATAAYIMAQQLKCDAELSGAIIMLSTLCSVITYSLALYLLQTLAL
;
A
#
# COMPACT_ATOMS: atom_id res chain seq x y z
N MET A 1 -2.99 19.74 18.08
CA MET A 1 -2.67 19.06 16.82
C MET A 1 -2.40 20.15 15.80
N ASN A 2 -1.19 20.22 15.22
CA ASN A 2 -0.81 21.31 14.32
C ASN A 2 -1.74 21.35 13.10
N SER A 3 -2.23 22.53 12.73
CA SER A 3 -3.15 22.75 11.61
C SER A 3 -2.63 22.15 10.30
N GLU A 4 -1.31 22.12 10.12
CA GLU A 4 -0.62 21.57 8.94
C GLU A 4 -0.79 20.05 8.76
N ILE A 5 -0.84 19.28 9.85
CA ILE A 5 -1.03 17.81 9.76
C ILE A 5 -2.42 17.49 9.21
N LEU A 6 -3.43 18.24 9.67
CA LEU A 6 -4.78 18.11 9.14
C LEU A 6 -4.84 18.49 7.67
N LEU A 7 -4.07 19.47 7.22
CA LEU A 7 -3.99 19.85 5.81
C LEU A 7 -3.33 18.77 4.93
N ILE A 8 -2.49 17.90 5.49
CA ILE A 8 -1.90 16.76 4.76
C ILE A 8 -2.90 15.60 4.68
N VAL A 9 -3.50 15.24 5.82
CA VAL A 9 -4.29 14.02 5.95
C VAL A 9 -5.71 14.22 5.43
N LEU A 10 -6.38 15.30 5.86
CA LEU A 10 -7.81 15.49 5.63
C LEU A 10 -8.19 15.56 4.15
N PRO A 11 -7.44 16.22 3.24
CA PRO A 11 -7.80 16.23 1.82
C PRO A 11 -7.85 14.84 1.19
N VAL A 12 -6.89 13.97 1.52
CA VAL A 12 -6.87 12.58 1.03
C VAL A 12 -8.12 11.84 1.48
N PHE A 13 -8.49 11.95 2.75
CA PHE A 13 -9.68 11.28 3.30
C PHE A 13 -11.00 11.94 2.90
N LEU A 14 -11.03 13.23 2.56
CA LEU A 14 -12.19 13.89 1.97
C LEU A 14 -12.47 13.36 0.57
N VAL A 15 -11.45 13.13 -0.25
CA VAL A 15 -11.61 12.51 -1.58
C VAL A 15 -12.07 11.04 -1.47
N ILE A 16 -11.55 10.30 -0.48
CA ILE A 16 -12.08 8.96 -0.14
C ILE A 16 -13.56 9.07 0.29
N GLY A 17 -13.90 10.03 1.15
CA GLY A 17 -15.28 10.29 1.58
C GLY A 17 -16.21 10.63 0.42
N LEU A 18 -15.72 11.41 -0.56
CA LEU A 18 -16.45 11.69 -1.80
C LEU A 18 -16.76 10.40 -2.55
N GLY A 19 -15.78 9.52 -2.77
CA GLY A 19 -16.01 8.23 -3.41
C GLY A 19 -17.06 7.37 -2.72
N PHE A 20 -17.06 7.37 -1.38
CA PHE A 20 -18.11 6.72 -0.59
C PHE A 20 -19.49 7.36 -0.81
N GLY A 21 -19.56 8.69 -0.81
CA GLY A 21 -20.77 9.45 -1.08
C GLY A 21 -21.35 9.15 -2.46
N LEU A 22 -20.52 9.13 -3.51
CA LEU A 22 -20.93 8.85 -4.89
C LEU A 22 -21.56 7.46 -5.04
N LYS A 23 -21.04 6.45 -4.32
CA LYS A 23 -21.67 5.12 -4.31
C LYS A 23 -22.98 5.12 -3.56
N ARG A 24 -23.07 5.84 -2.44
CA ARG A 24 -24.27 5.90 -1.61
C ARG A 24 -25.43 6.60 -2.32
N THR A 25 -25.14 7.62 -3.13
CA THR A 25 -26.12 8.30 -3.99
C THR A 25 -26.43 7.52 -5.27
N ALA A 26 -25.84 6.34 -5.46
CA ALA A 26 -25.94 5.51 -6.66
C ALA A 26 -25.51 6.23 -7.95
N LEU A 27 -24.70 7.29 -7.86
CA LEU A 27 -24.10 7.93 -9.04
C LEU A 27 -23.01 7.05 -9.66
N VAL A 28 -22.35 6.22 -8.84
CA VAL A 28 -21.46 5.16 -9.30
C VAL A 28 -21.93 3.80 -8.81
N HIS A 29 -21.93 2.82 -9.70
CA HIS A 29 -22.31 1.44 -9.41
C HIS A 29 -21.08 0.52 -9.30
N ALA A 30 -21.29 -0.70 -8.78
CA ALA A 30 -20.20 -1.67 -8.58
C ALA A 30 -19.40 -1.98 -9.86
N GLY A 31 -20.08 -2.07 -11.02
CA GLY A 31 -19.42 -2.28 -12.31
C GLY A 31 -18.47 -1.14 -12.68
N PHE A 32 -18.95 0.11 -12.58
CA PHE A 32 -18.09 1.28 -12.81
C PHE A 32 -16.90 1.33 -11.86
N ILE A 33 -17.10 1.02 -10.58
CA ILE A 33 -16.01 1.00 -9.58
C ILE A 33 -14.97 -0.08 -9.93
N TYR A 34 -15.40 -1.22 -10.45
CA TYR A 34 -14.52 -2.28 -10.92
C TYR A 34 -13.66 -1.81 -12.10
N ASP A 35 -14.27 -1.22 -13.13
CA ASP A 35 -13.57 -0.70 -14.30
C ASP A 35 -12.64 0.46 -13.95
N LEU A 36 -13.08 1.35 -13.04
CA LEU A 36 -12.28 2.45 -12.53
C LEU A 36 -11.01 1.94 -11.82
N ASN A 37 -11.14 0.93 -10.95
CA ASN A 37 -9.99 0.32 -10.31
C ASN A 37 -9.01 -0.29 -11.33
N ARG A 38 -9.51 -0.91 -12.41
CA ARG A 38 -8.67 -1.46 -13.48
C ARG A 38 -7.95 -0.36 -14.25
N LEU A 39 -8.64 0.71 -14.64
CA LEU A 39 -8.05 1.87 -15.32
C LEU A 39 -6.90 2.46 -14.49
N VAL A 40 -7.14 2.67 -13.19
CA VAL A 40 -6.13 3.21 -12.28
C VAL A 40 -4.94 2.26 -12.14
N TYR A 41 -5.21 0.96 -11.94
CA TYR A 41 -4.16 -0.02 -11.66
C TYR A 41 -3.30 -0.38 -12.88
N TYR A 42 -3.90 -0.52 -14.06
CA TYR A 42 -3.21 -0.96 -15.27
C TYR A 42 -2.65 0.18 -16.12
N ILE A 43 -3.17 1.41 -15.98
CA ILE A 43 -2.79 2.53 -16.84
C ILE A 43 -2.29 3.70 -16.01
N ALA A 44 -3.13 4.26 -15.13
CA ALA A 44 -2.82 5.54 -14.48
C ALA A 44 -1.60 5.46 -13.54
N LEU A 45 -1.61 4.52 -12.58
CA LEU A 45 -0.52 4.35 -11.63
C LEU A 45 0.80 3.88 -12.28
N PRO A 46 0.79 2.91 -13.22
CA PRO A 46 2.00 2.58 -13.98
C PRO A 46 2.57 3.79 -14.71
N ALA A 47 1.74 4.57 -15.42
CA ALA A 47 2.20 5.78 -16.09
C ALA A 47 2.78 6.80 -15.09
N LEU A 48 2.16 6.95 -13.91
CA LEU A 48 2.61 7.85 -12.85
C LEU A 48 3.97 7.43 -12.29
N LEU A 49 4.13 6.15 -11.96
CA LEU A 49 5.39 5.62 -11.44
C LEU A 49 6.50 5.76 -12.47
N PHE A 50 6.25 5.35 -13.72
CA PHE A 50 7.24 5.50 -14.79
C PHE A 50 7.64 6.97 -14.94
N TYR A 51 6.67 7.88 -15.12
CA TYR A 51 6.94 9.29 -15.38
C TYR A 51 7.77 9.95 -14.26
N LYS A 52 7.41 9.69 -13.00
CA LYS A 52 8.09 10.29 -11.85
C LYS A 52 9.46 9.69 -11.61
N ILE A 53 9.62 8.39 -11.77
CA ILE A 53 10.92 7.73 -11.60
C ILE A 53 11.86 8.06 -12.76
N ALA A 54 11.37 8.05 -13.99
CA ALA A 54 12.17 8.36 -15.18
C ALA A 54 12.70 9.81 -15.17
N GLY A 55 11.97 10.74 -14.58
CA GLY A 55 12.39 12.14 -14.40
C GLY A 55 13.27 12.39 -13.17
N ALA A 56 13.53 11.38 -12.35
CA ALA A 56 14.29 11.50 -11.11
C ALA A 56 15.79 11.27 -11.33
N ASP A 57 16.61 11.75 -10.39
CA ASP A 57 17.96 11.23 -10.19
C ASP A 57 17.88 9.99 -9.28
N PHE A 58 18.07 8.81 -9.87
CA PHE A 58 18.01 7.54 -9.14
C PHE A 58 19.05 7.46 -8.01
N TYR A 59 20.27 7.94 -8.23
CA TYR A 59 21.34 7.84 -7.23
C TYR A 59 21.07 8.76 -6.04
N ALA A 60 20.48 9.92 -6.26
CA ALA A 60 20.07 10.83 -5.20
C ALA A 60 18.82 10.32 -4.44
N SER A 61 17.95 9.55 -5.10
CA SER A 61 16.64 9.17 -4.56
C SER A 61 16.60 7.75 -3.97
N PHE A 62 17.54 6.87 -4.32
CA PHE A 62 17.59 5.50 -3.84
C PHE A 62 18.38 5.37 -2.53
N ASN A 63 17.73 4.81 -1.50
CA ASN A 63 18.36 4.52 -0.22
C ASN A 63 18.23 3.03 0.14
N ALA A 64 19.34 2.29 0.05
CA ALA A 64 19.38 0.86 0.35
C ALA A 64 19.07 0.53 1.82
N ARG A 65 19.43 1.42 2.76
CA ARG A 65 19.15 1.23 4.20
C ARG A 65 17.65 1.36 4.47
N LEU A 66 17.00 2.31 3.83
CA LEU A 66 15.55 2.46 3.88
C LEU A 66 14.84 1.23 3.31
N LEU A 67 15.24 0.78 2.11
CA LEU A 67 14.65 -0.42 1.50
C LEU A 67 14.84 -1.66 2.39
N GLY A 68 16.06 -1.90 2.88
CA GLY A 68 16.38 -3.03 3.74
C GLY A 68 15.59 -2.99 5.06
N GLY A 69 15.50 -1.83 5.70
CA GLY A 69 14.74 -1.67 6.94
C GLY A 69 13.24 -1.84 6.74
N MET A 70 12.68 -1.36 5.62
CA MET A 70 11.27 -1.59 5.26
C MET A 70 10.98 -3.07 5.04
N ILE A 71 11.82 -3.77 4.27
CA ILE A 71 11.71 -5.22 4.05
C ILE A 71 11.76 -5.96 5.38
N LEU A 72 12.72 -5.63 6.25
CA LEU A 72 12.85 -6.27 7.56
C LEU A 72 11.62 -6.00 8.44
N GLY A 73 11.16 -4.76 8.54
CA GLY A 73 9.96 -4.40 9.31
C GLY A 73 8.72 -5.15 8.85
N ILE A 74 8.50 -5.24 7.54
CA ILE A 74 7.41 -6.02 6.94
C ILE A 74 7.58 -7.52 7.23
N THR A 75 8.81 -8.06 7.12
CA THR A 75 9.11 -9.47 7.42
C THR A 75 8.77 -9.82 8.85
N VAL A 76 9.22 -8.99 9.81
CA VAL A 76 9.00 -9.21 11.25
C VAL A 76 7.52 -9.14 11.55
N MET A 77 6.78 -8.20 10.97
CA MET A 77 5.33 -8.10 11.12
C MET A 77 4.60 -9.30 10.52
N PHE A 78 5.05 -9.82 9.37
CA PHE A 78 4.53 -11.05 8.79
C PHE A 78 4.72 -12.23 9.75
N VAL A 79 5.94 -12.47 10.24
CA VAL A 79 6.25 -13.57 11.17
C VAL A 79 5.45 -13.44 12.46
N PHE A 80 5.40 -12.23 13.04
CA PHE A 80 4.66 -11.97 14.27
C PHE A 80 3.16 -12.20 14.09
N SER A 81 2.54 -11.62 13.06
CA SER A 81 1.10 -11.79 12.83
C SER A 81 0.71 -13.23 12.49
N TYR A 82 1.55 -13.94 11.75
CA TYR A 82 1.36 -15.37 11.48
C TYR A 82 1.46 -16.19 12.77
N GLY A 83 2.51 -15.99 13.56
CA GLY A 83 2.69 -16.66 14.85
C GLY A 83 1.54 -16.39 15.81
N PHE A 84 1.14 -15.12 15.94
CA PHE A 84 0.02 -14.70 16.78
C PHE A 84 -1.29 -15.35 16.36
N GLY A 85 -1.63 -15.34 15.06
CA GLY A 85 -2.85 -15.99 14.59
C GLY A 85 -2.84 -17.51 14.79
N SER A 86 -1.66 -18.14 14.66
CA SER A 86 -1.50 -19.58 14.91
C SER A 86 -1.72 -19.91 16.40
N LEU A 87 -1.17 -19.11 17.31
CA LEU A 87 -1.39 -19.24 18.76
C LEU A 87 -2.85 -19.02 19.17
N ARG A 88 -3.58 -18.17 18.43
CA ARG A 88 -5.02 -17.97 18.62
C ARG A 88 -5.87 -19.11 18.07
N GLY A 89 -5.27 -20.07 17.37
CA GLY A 89 -5.97 -21.22 16.80
C GLY A 89 -6.93 -20.86 15.67
N TYR A 90 -6.63 -19.80 14.90
CA TYR A 90 -7.49 -19.43 13.77
C TYR A 90 -7.53 -20.53 12.70
N ALA A 91 -8.73 -20.76 12.16
CA ALA A 91 -8.90 -21.67 11.04
C ALA A 91 -8.04 -21.22 9.83
N PRO A 92 -7.57 -22.13 8.96
CA PRO A 92 -6.64 -21.80 7.87
C PRO A 92 -7.01 -20.58 7.01
N ALA A 93 -8.28 -20.48 6.60
CA ALA A 93 -8.77 -19.37 5.78
C ALA A 93 -8.70 -18.02 6.51
N VAL A 94 -9.05 -18.00 7.81
CA VAL A 94 -8.98 -16.84 8.71
C VAL A 94 -7.52 -16.46 8.98
N GLN A 95 -6.68 -17.46 9.25
CA GLN A 95 -5.25 -17.29 9.53
C GLN A 95 -4.52 -16.57 8.40
N GLY A 96 -4.77 -16.99 7.15
CA GLY A 96 -4.17 -16.36 5.98
C GLY A 96 -4.62 -14.92 5.79
N ALA A 97 -5.93 -14.67 5.86
CA ALA A 97 -6.50 -13.33 5.71
C ALA A 97 -6.07 -12.38 6.84
N PHE A 98 -6.01 -12.87 8.08
CA PHE A 98 -5.55 -12.14 9.26
C PHE A 98 -4.10 -11.70 9.11
N CYS A 99 -3.20 -12.64 8.78
CA CYS A 99 -1.78 -12.38 8.61
C CYS A 99 -1.53 -11.40 7.46
N GLN A 100 -2.13 -11.64 6.29
CA GLN A 100 -2.01 -10.76 5.13
C GLN A 100 -2.44 -9.33 5.46
N GLY A 101 -3.57 -9.16 6.14
CA GLY A 101 -4.08 -7.85 6.54
C GLY A 101 -3.15 -7.08 7.48
N ALA A 102 -2.38 -7.80 8.30
CA ALA A 102 -1.53 -7.19 9.32
C ALA A 102 -0.28 -6.49 8.74
N PHE A 103 0.17 -6.88 7.54
CA PHE A 103 1.37 -6.28 6.93
C PHE A 103 1.13 -5.64 5.56
N ARG A 104 0.16 -6.10 4.76
CA ARG A 104 -0.03 -5.63 3.37
C ARG A 104 -0.67 -4.25 3.31
N GLY A 105 0.14 -3.22 3.11
CA GLY A 105 -0.29 -1.82 3.05
C GLY A 105 -0.78 -1.34 1.69
N ASN A 106 -1.68 -0.37 1.69
CA ASN A 106 -2.17 0.34 0.51
C ASN A 106 -1.16 1.42 0.06
N LEU A 107 0.03 0.97 -0.33
CA LEU A 107 1.18 1.84 -0.62
C LEU A 107 0.90 2.77 -1.80
N ALA A 108 0.36 2.24 -2.90
CA ALA A 108 0.24 2.97 -4.16
C ALA A 108 -0.92 3.98 -4.17
N TYR A 109 -2.01 3.72 -3.46
CA TYR A 109 -3.19 4.60 -3.54
C TYR A 109 -3.18 5.61 -2.39
N ILE A 110 -3.07 5.13 -1.14
CA ILE A 110 -3.10 6.00 0.04
C ILE A 110 -1.70 6.47 0.42
N GLY A 111 -0.71 5.56 0.42
CA GLY A 111 0.67 5.89 0.80
C GLY A 111 1.25 7.01 -0.06
N LEU A 112 1.22 6.84 -1.39
CA LEU A 112 1.70 7.85 -2.32
C LEU A 112 0.92 9.18 -2.23
N ALA A 113 -0.40 9.14 -2.04
CA ALA A 113 -1.19 10.36 -1.89
C ALA A 113 -0.82 11.14 -0.63
N ILE A 114 -0.63 10.45 0.50
CA ILE A 114 -0.21 11.08 1.76
C ILE A 114 1.22 11.63 1.63
N ILE A 115 2.14 10.87 1.05
CA ILE A 115 3.54 11.30 0.87
C ILE A 115 3.62 12.51 -0.06
N TYR A 116 2.86 12.52 -1.16
CA TYR A 116 2.80 13.67 -2.06
C TYR A 116 2.32 14.93 -1.34
N ASN A 117 1.25 14.81 -0.52
CA ASN A 117 0.75 15.96 0.24
C ASN A 117 1.71 16.40 1.36
N ALA A 118 2.48 15.48 1.95
CA ALA A 118 3.40 15.79 3.04
C ALA A 118 4.76 16.34 2.56
N TYR A 119 5.28 15.79 1.46
CA TYR A 119 6.68 15.96 1.03
C TYR A 119 6.83 16.31 -0.45
N GLY A 120 5.73 16.58 -1.15
CA GLY A 120 5.73 16.98 -2.55
C GLY A 120 6.30 15.93 -3.50
N GLU A 121 6.80 16.43 -4.63
CA GLU A 121 7.35 15.63 -5.73
C GLU A 121 8.56 14.80 -5.34
N GLU A 122 9.43 15.34 -4.49
CA GLU A 122 10.65 14.65 -4.07
C GLU A 122 10.32 13.42 -3.22
N GLY A 123 9.47 13.58 -2.20
CA GLY A 123 9.05 12.46 -1.37
C GLY A 123 8.26 11.42 -2.16
N PHE A 124 7.41 11.87 -3.08
CA PHE A 124 6.67 10.98 -3.98
C PHE A 124 7.60 10.12 -4.83
N THR A 125 8.64 10.72 -5.39
CA THR A 125 9.62 10.04 -6.24
C THR A 125 10.38 8.96 -5.48
N ARG A 126 10.91 9.28 -4.29
CA ARG A 126 11.58 8.32 -3.41
C ARG A 126 10.65 7.16 -3.02
N ALA A 127 9.41 7.48 -2.65
CA ALA A 127 8.40 6.46 -2.35
C ALA A 127 8.08 5.59 -3.57
N GLY A 128 7.95 6.18 -4.76
CA GLY A 128 7.70 5.47 -6.01
C GLY A 128 8.80 4.45 -6.35
N ILE A 129 10.07 4.81 -6.13
CA ILE A 129 11.21 3.90 -6.28
C ILE A 129 11.08 2.73 -5.29
N LEU A 130 10.83 3.01 -4.00
CA LEU A 130 10.63 1.96 -2.99
C LEU A 130 9.48 1.02 -3.35
N LEU A 131 8.36 1.55 -3.84
CA LEU A 131 7.20 0.75 -4.25
C LEU A 131 7.56 -0.29 -5.33
N GLY A 132 8.47 0.05 -6.25
CA GLY A 132 8.98 -0.88 -7.27
C GLY A 132 9.55 -2.18 -6.68
N PHE A 133 10.12 -2.10 -5.46
CA PHE A 133 10.65 -3.26 -4.73
C PHE A 133 9.67 -3.82 -3.70
N LEU A 134 8.98 -2.96 -2.97
CA LEU A 134 8.09 -3.36 -1.87
C LEU A 134 6.82 -4.04 -2.38
N VAL A 135 6.25 -3.64 -3.51
CA VAL A 135 5.05 -4.25 -4.09
C VAL A 135 5.29 -5.74 -4.45
N PRO A 136 6.33 -6.12 -5.22
CA PRO A 136 6.63 -7.53 -5.48
C PRO A 136 6.84 -8.31 -4.18
N TYR A 137 7.64 -7.75 -3.27
CA TYR A 137 7.95 -8.38 -1.99
C TYR A 137 6.67 -8.66 -1.18
N MET A 138 5.78 -7.68 -1.06
CA MET A 138 4.49 -7.83 -0.39
C MET A 138 3.57 -8.84 -1.08
N ASN A 139 3.59 -8.93 -2.42
CA ASN A 139 2.80 -9.92 -3.15
C ASN A 139 3.28 -11.34 -2.86
N VAL A 140 4.60 -11.56 -2.82
CA VAL A 140 5.19 -12.85 -2.43
C VAL A 140 4.76 -13.24 -1.02
N LEU A 141 4.98 -12.36 -0.04
CA LEU A 141 4.56 -12.61 1.34
C LEU A 141 3.05 -12.82 1.46
N SER A 142 2.24 -12.12 0.67
CA SER A 142 0.77 -12.26 0.69
C SER A 142 0.32 -13.66 0.27
N VAL A 143 0.88 -14.17 -0.83
CA VAL A 143 0.57 -15.52 -1.31
C VAL A 143 1.07 -16.56 -0.32
N VAL A 144 2.27 -16.39 0.25
CA VAL A 144 2.78 -17.25 1.33
C VAL A 144 1.84 -17.22 2.54
N ALA A 145 1.42 -16.05 3.01
CA ALA A 145 0.50 -15.90 4.15
C ALA A 145 -0.83 -16.64 3.92
N LEU A 146 -1.40 -16.54 2.71
CA LEU A 146 -2.70 -17.13 2.37
C LEU A 146 -2.64 -18.65 2.16
N LEU A 147 -1.55 -19.17 1.60
CA LEU A 147 -1.43 -20.60 1.27
C LEU A 147 -0.78 -21.44 2.39
N LEU A 148 0.12 -20.85 3.17
CA LEU A 148 0.86 -21.58 4.21
C LEU A 148 -0.04 -22.28 5.25
N PRO A 149 -1.18 -21.72 5.69
CA PRO A 149 -2.11 -22.40 6.59
C PRO A 149 -2.92 -23.52 5.93
N GLN A 150 -3.06 -23.51 4.60
CA GLN A 150 -4.01 -24.38 3.88
C GLN A 150 -3.50 -25.80 3.63
N ARG A 151 -2.19 -26.09 3.83
CA ARG A 151 -1.39 -27.33 3.69
C ARG A 151 -2.04 -28.67 3.23
N ARG A 152 -3.02 -28.67 2.32
CA ARG A 152 -3.59 -29.86 1.67
C ARG A 152 -3.34 -29.88 0.17
N GLU A 153 -3.01 -28.75 -0.45
CA GLU A 153 -2.48 -28.70 -1.80
C GLU A 153 -1.06 -28.16 -1.74
N SER A 154 -0.13 -28.91 -2.33
CA SER A 154 1.30 -28.61 -2.36
C SER A 154 1.56 -27.15 -2.72
N LEU A 155 2.45 -26.48 -1.97
CA LEU A 155 3.10 -25.25 -2.39
C LEU A 155 4.06 -25.50 -3.59
N ASN A 156 3.62 -26.27 -4.59
CA ASN A 156 4.29 -26.44 -5.87
C ASN A 156 4.01 -25.23 -6.77
N MET A 157 4.14 -24.03 -6.22
CA MET A 157 4.25 -22.82 -7.03
C MET A 157 5.71 -22.72 -7.48
N GLY A 158 6.02 -23.36 -8.61
CA GLY A 158 7.36 -23.33 -9.19
C GLY A 158 7.85 -21.91 -9.44
N GLY A 159 9.17 -21.71 -9.52
CA GLY A 159 9.79 -20.40 -9.75
C GLY A 159 9.21 -19.63 -10.96
N PHE A 160 8.70 -20.35 -11.95
CA PHE A 160 7.99 -19.79 -13.10
C PHE A 160 6.72 -19.00 -12.73
N PHE A 161 5.91 -19.47 -11.76
CA PHE A 161 4.72 -18.74 -11.31
C PHE A 161 5.09 -17.38 -10.71
N TRP A 162 6.13 -17.35 -9.88
CA TRP A 162 6.60 -16.12 -9.24
C TRP A 162 7.21 -15.16 -10.24
N LEU A 163 8.03 -15.68 -11.17
CA LEU A 163 8.58 -14.88 -12.25
C LEU A 163 7.47 -14.27 -13.10
N GLN A 164 6.42 -15.05 -13.42
CA GLN A 164 5.26 -14.56 -14.14
C GLN A 164 4.54 -13.46 -13.36
N GLN A 165 4.29 -13.64 -12.06
CA GLN A 165 3.64 -12.61 -11.21
C GLN A 165 4.42 -11.30 -11.19
N VAL A 166 5.75 -11.36 -11.11
CA VAL A 166 6.63 -10.18 -11.15
C VAL A 166 6.57 -9.52 -12.54
N ALA A 167 6.72 -10.32 -13.61
CA ALA A 167 6.73 -9.83 -14.99
C ALA A 167 5.38 -9.28 -15.45
N THR A 168 4.26 -9.79 -14.92
CA THR A 168 2.91 -9.33 -15.29
C THR A 168 2.40 -8.19 -14.43
N ASN A 169 3.12 -7.79 -13.37
CA ASN A 169 2.67 -6.71 -12.51
C ASN A 169 3.00 -5.35 -13.16
N PRO A 170 1.98 -4.56 -13.57
CA PRO A 170 2.23 -3.34 -14.33
C PRO A 170 2.96 -2.27 -13.51
N LEU A 171 2.80 -2.25 -12.17
CA LEU A 171 3.52 -1.31 -11.30
C LEU A 171 5.01 -1.65 -11.23
N ILE A 172 5.34 -2.95 -11.13
CA ILE A 172 6.74 -3.41 -11.12
C ILE A 172 7.39 -3.07 -12.45
N VAL A 173 6.73 -3.42 -13.56
CA VAL A 173 7.24 -3.15 -14.91
C VAL A 173 7.46 -1.65 -15.10
N ALA A 174 6.49 -0.81 -14.74
CA ALA A 174 6.63 0.63 -14.84
C ALA A 174 7.75 1.21 -13.97
N SER A 175 7.85 0.78 -12.70
CA SER A 175 8.94 1.21 -11.82
C SER A 175 10.30 0.77 -12.34
N PHE A 176 10.43 -0.47 -12.82
CA PHE A 176 11.69 -1.00 -13.34
C PHE A 176 12.11 -0.28 -14.63
N VAL A 177 11.18 -0.09 -15.58
CA VAL A 177 11.43 0.67 -16.80
C VAL A 177 11.78 2.12 -16.47
N GLY A 178 11.11 2.74 -15.48
CA GLY A 178 11.43 4.08 -15.00
C GLY A 178 12.82 4.17 -14.38
N ILE A 179 13.21 3.20 -13.55
CA ILE A 179 14.55 3.12 -12.95
C ILE A 179 15.60 3.00 -14.04
N LEU A 180 15.43 2.11 -15.02
CA LEU A 180 16.37 1.97 -16.13
C LEU A 180 16.45 3.27 -16.94
N TRP A 181 15.32 3.92 -17.19
CA TRP A 181 15.27 5.18 -17.93
C TRP A 181 16.07 6.30 -17.23
N SER A 182 15.87 6.44 -15.92
CA SER A 182 16.60 7.39 -15.07
C SER A 182 18.09 7.02 -14.96
N TYR A 183 18.40 5.74 -14.74
CA TYR A 183 19.77 5.23 -14.61
C TYR A 183 20.62 5.50 -15.86
N PHE A 184 20.05 5.32 -17.05
CA PHE A 184 20.72 5.60 -18.32
C PHE A 184 20.66 7.08 -18.74
N GLY A 185 20.00 7.95 -17.98
CA GLY A 185 19.86 9.37 -18.28
C GLY A 185 19.14 9.64 -19.61
N LEU A 186 18.17 8.80 -19.98
CA LEU A 186 17.50 8.91 -21.27
C LEU A 186 16.64 10.19 -21.32
N PRO A 187 16.78 11.04 -22.35
CA PRO A 187 15.96 12.25 -22.45
C PRO A 187 14.50 11.89 -22.76
N MET A 188 13.56 12.50 -22.03
CA MET A 188 12.13 12.35 -22.29
C MET A 188 11.70 13.29 -23.44
N PRO A 189 11.17 12.79 -24.57
CA PRO A 189 10.67 13.65 -25.63
C PRO A 189 9.52 14.53 -25.11
N ARG A 190 9.52 15.83 -25.46
CA ARG A 190 8.53 16.81 -24.95
C ARG A 190 7.06 16.41 -25.16
N ILE A 191 6.77 15.70 -26.25
CA ILE A 191 5.39 15.23 -26.53
C ILE A 191 4.99 14.13 -25.55
N VAL A 192 5.89 13.17 -25.29
CA VAL A 192 5.67 12.07 -24.34
C VAL A 192 5.57 12.61 -22.92
N ASP A 193 6.47 13.53 -22.54
CA ASP A 193 6.46 14.23 -21.26
C ASP A 193 5.09 14.88 -20.97
N ARG A 194 4.57 15.69 -21.90
CA ARG A 194 3.26 16.33 -21.75
C ARG A 194 2.11 15.32 -21.70
N ALA A 195 2.15 14.28 -22.54
CA ALA A 195 1.12 13.24 -22.55
C ALA A 195 1.08 12.47 -21.22
N LEU A 196 2.24 12.12 -20.69
CA LEU A 196 2.37 11.48 -19.38
C LEU A 196 1.88 12.43 -18.28
N ASN A 197 2.26 13.71 -18.28
CA ASN A 197 1.78 14.67 -17.29
C ASN A 197 0.24 14.72 -17.23
N ILE A 198 -0.43 14.73 -18.39
CA ILE A 198 -1.91 14.70 -18.46
C ILE A 198 -2.48 13.39 -17.88
N ILE A 199 -1.98 12.23 -18.33
CA ILE A 199 -2.48 10.91 -17.90
C ILE A 199 -2.21 10.70 -16.40
N THR A 200 -1.07 11.17 -15.90
CA THR A 200 -0.68 10.96 -14.51
C THR A 200 -1.53 11.79 -13.55
N GLY A 201 -2.03 12.96 -13.97
CA GLY A 201 -2.92 13.82 -13.19
C GLY A 201 -4.23 13.17 -12.73
N MET A 202 -4.74 12.16 -13.43
CA MET A 202 -5.94 11.43 -12.99
C MET A 202 -5.67 10.32 -11.96
N SER A 203 -4.40 9.92 -11.77
CA SER A 203 -4.06 8.69 -11.04
C SER A 203 -4.47 8.70 -9.57
N LEU A 204 -3.96 9.68 -8.78
CA LEU A 204 -4.25 9.76 -7.35
C LEU A 204 -5.73 10.10 -7.06
N PRO A 205 -6.37 11.09 -7.74
CA PRO A 205 -7.77 11.40 -7.49
C PRO A 205 -8.70 10.21 -7.74
N LEU A 206 -8.54 9.51 -8.88
CA LEU A 206 -9.37 8.35 -9.21
C LEU A 206 -9.08 7.16 -8.28
N ALA A 207 -7.82 6.96 -7.88
CA ALA A 207 -7.45 5.94 -6.90
C ALA A 207 -8.18 6.13 -5.56
N LEU A 208 -8.19 7.36 -5.03
CA LEU A 208 -8.82 7.70 -3.76
C LEU A 208 -10.36 7.58 -3.83
N ILE A 209 -10.97 8.05 -4.92
CA ILE A 209 -12.41 7.88 -5.19
C ILE A 209 -12.77 6.40 -5.25
N ALA A 210 -11.98 5.59 -5.97
CA ALA A 210 -12.20 4.15 -6.12
C ALA A 210 -12.14 3.41 -4.77
N ILE A 211 -11.23 3.80 -3.87
CA ILE A 211 -11.17 3.25 -2.51
C ILE A 211 -12.43 3.58 -1.72
N GLY A 212 -12.82 4.85 -1.71
CA GLY A 212 -14.02 5.31 -1.01
C GLY A 212 -15.27 4.58 -1.48
N ALA A 213 -15.43 4.47 -2.79
CA ALA A 213 -16.52 3.74 -3.42
C ALA A 213 -16.44 2.23 -3.15
N SER A 214 -15.27 1.68 -2.80
CA SER A 214 -15.14 0.26 -2.47
C SER A 214 -15.65 -0.08 -1.05
N PHE A 215 -15.94 0.91 -0.21
CA PHE A 215 -16.45 0.67 1.14
C PHE A 215 -17.84 0.03 1.14
N SER A 216 -18.05 -0.88 2.09
CA SER A 216 -19.33 -1.55 2.32
C SER A 216 -19.46 -1.92 3.79
N PHE A 217 -20.40 -1.29 4.49
CA PHE A 217 -20.71 -1.59 5.90
C PHE A 217 -21.25 -3.01 6.12
N GLN A 218 -21.73 -3.67 5.06
CA GLN A 218 -22.10 -5.08 5.13
C GLN A 218 -20.92 -5.97 5.54
N ARG A 219 -19.68 -5.54 5.29
CA ARG A 219 -18.44 -6.22 5.69
C ARG A 219 -18.14 -6.12 7.19
N LEU A 220 -18.82 -5.24 7.93
CA LEU A 220 -18.67 -5.09 9.39
C LEU A 220 -19.77 -5.85 10.13
N ARG A 221 -19.89 -7.15 9.87
CA ARG A 221 -20.86 -8.03 10.53
C ARG A 221 -20.13 -9.19 11.22
N GLY A 222 -20.76 -9.77 12.23
CA GLY A 222 -20.22 -10.91 12.96
C GLY A 222 -19.06 -10.55 13.90
N ASN A 223 -18.16 -11.50 14.12
CA ASN A 223 -17.03 -11.34 15.04
C ASN A 223 -15.91 -10.51 14.41
N LEU A 224 -15.81 -9.24 14.82
CA LEU A 224 -14.80 -8.30 14.31
C LEU A 224 -13.46 -8.35 15.05
N THR A 225 -13.30 -9.21 16.06
CA THR A 225 -12.05 -9.26 16.85
C THR A 225 -10.82 -9.57 15.99
N PRO A 226 -10.81 -10.57 15.08
CA PRO A 226 -9.65 -10.80 14.21
C PRO A 226 -9.39 -9.61 13.28
N ALA A 227 -10.46 -8.98 12.79
CA ALA A 227 -10.36 -7.83 11.90
C ALA A 227 -9.72 -6.61 12.60
N ALA A 228 -10.19 -6.31 13.81
CA ALA A 228 -9.69 -5.19 14.62
C ALA A 228 -8.23 -5.41 15.05
N LEU A 229 -7.87 -6.63 15.45
CA LEU A 229 -6.49 -6.96 15.82
C LEU A 229 -5.54 -6.86 14.62
N SER A 230 -5.91 -7.41 13.46
CA SER A 230 -5.10 -7.31 12.24
C SER A 230 -4.97 -5.85 11.78
N ALA A 231 -6.07 -5.09 11.82
CA ALA A 231 -6.04 -3.66 11.50
C ALA A 231 -5.12 -2.89 12.45
N ALA A 232 -5.21 -3.11 13.77
CA ALA A 232 -4.36 -2.47 14.76
C ALA A 232 -2.87 -2.82 14.57
N MET A 233 -2.57 -4.09 14.27
CA MET A 233 -1.22 -4.49 13.89
C MET A 233 -0.72 -3.71 12.67
N LYS A 234 -1.58 -3.52 11.65
CA LYS A 234 -1.20 -2.84 10.42
C LYS A 234 -0.96 -1.35 10.56
N ILE A 235 -1.83 -0.65 11.29
CA ILE A 235 -1.84 0.82 11.34
C ILE A 235 -1.19 1.40 12.60
N VAL A 236 -0.85 0.56 13.59
CA VAL A 236 -0.16 0.97 14.82
C VAL A 236 1.14 0.21 14.99
N LEU A 237 1.11 -1.13 15.05
CA LEU A 237 2.31 -1.90 15.37
C LEU A 237 3.36 -1.83 14.26
N LEU A 238 2.95 -2.03 13.01
CA LEU A 238 3.87 -1.99 11.86
C LEU A 238 4.59 -0.64 11.69
N PRO A 239 3.93 0.54 11.72
CA PRO A 239 4.66 1.81 11.62
C PRO A 239 5.60 2.05 12.80
N VAL A 240 5.23 1.66 14.03
CA VAL A 240 6.14 1.75 15.19
C VAL A 240 7.35 0.84 15.01
N LEU A 241 7.12 -0.42 14.65
CA LEU A 241 8.18 -1.38 14.36
C LEU A 241 9.10 -0.87 13.23
N THR A 242 8.52 -0.34 12.17
CA THR A 242 9.26 0.22 11.04
C THR A 242 10.10 1.42 11.46
N ALA A 243 9.56 2.32 12.28
CA ALA A 243 10.32 3.45 12.82
C ALA A 243 11.55 2.97 13.61
N LEU A 244 11.38 1.98 14.49
CA LEU A 244 12.47 1.41 15.29
C LEU A 244 13.53 0.74 14.41
N VAL A 245 13.11 -0.07 13.44
CA VAL A 245 14.02 -0.76 12.51
C VAL A 245 14.79 0.24 11.65
N LEU A 246 14.11 1.25 11.10
CA LEU A 246 14.75 2.26 10.26
C LEU A 246 15.72 3.13 11.05
N HIS A 247 15.36 3.50 12.27
CA HIS A 247 16.27 4.22 13.17
C HIS A 247 17.52 3.38 13.50
N ALA A 248 17.35 2.08 13.77
CA ALA A 248 18.47 1.16 13.98
C ALA A 248 19.35 0.98 12.73
N PHE A 249 18.79 1.14 11.53
CA PHE A 249 19.52 1.14 10.27
C PHE A 249 20.19 2.50 9.96
N GLY A 250 20.07 3.49 10.86
CA GLY A 250 20.62 4.83 10.67
C GLY A 250 19.91 5.63 9.58
N VAL A 251 18.61 5.38 9.38
CA VAL A 251 17.75 6.16 8.48
C VAL A 251 17.07 7.25 9.30
N HIS A 252 17.18 8.50 8.83
CA HIS A 252 16.73 9.70 9.55
C HIS A 252 16.04 10.68 8.60
N GLY A 253 15.32 11.65 9.18
CA GLY A 253 14.68 12.75 8.48
C GLY A 253 13.60 12.29 7.52
N GLN A 254 13.54 12.93 6.35
CA GLN A 254 12.48 12.68 5.37
C GLN A 254 12.38 11.21 4.94
N GLU A 255 13.49 10.47 4.85
CA GLU A 255 13.49 9.04 4.49
C GLU A 255 12.84 8.17 5.57
N LEU A 256 13.11 8.47 6.84
CA LEU A 256 12.48 7.78 7.97
C LEU A 256 10.98 8.05 7.94
N ALA A 257 10.58 9.31 7.74
CA ALA A 257 9.18 9.69 7.65
C ALA A 257 8.47 9.02 6.47
N ILE A 258 9.08 8.96 5.27
CA ILE A 258 8.53 8.25 4.12
C ILE A 258 8.30 6.77 4.45
N GLY A 259 9.31 6.09 5.03
CA GLY A 259 9.19 4.69 5.43
C GLY A 259 8.07 4.45 6.44
N VAL A 260 7.99 5.28 7.48
CA VAL A 260 6.95 5.19 8.52
C VAL A 260 5.55 5.47 7.95
N LEU A 261 5.39 6.46 7.06
CA LEU A 261 4.10 6.77 6.43
C LEU A 261 3.64 5.69 5.45
N LEU A 262 4.56 5.06 4.72
CA LEU A 262 4.26 3.87 3.92
C LEU A 262 3.81 2.72 4.82
N ALA A 263 4.51 2.49 5.93
CA ALA A 263 4.15 1.48 6.92
C ALA A 263 2.83 1.78 7.66
N ALA A 264 2.44 3.05 7.79
CA ALA A 264 1.19 3.48 8.43
C ALA A 264 -0.04 3.35 7.52
N THR A 265 0.13 3.02 6.23
CA THR A 265 -1.00 2.82 5.30
C THR A 265 -1.99 1.81 5.84
N PRO A 266 -3.31 1.98 5.59
CA PRO A 266 -4.27 0.93 5.87
C PRO A 266 -4.06 -0.27 4.95
N THR A 267 -4.80 -1.34 5.18
CA THR A 267 -4.66 -2.58 4.40
C THR A 267 -5.05 -2.36 2.94
N ALA A 268 -4.28 -2.91 2.01
CA ALA A 268 -4.56 -2.79 0.58
C ALA A 268 -5.87 -3.46 0.18
N THR A 269 -6.65 -2.82 -0.69
CA THR A 269 -7.87 -3.40 -1.29
C THR A 269 -7.59 -4.73 -2.01
N ALA A 270 -6.39 -4.88 -2.59
CA ALA A 270 -5.91 -6.11 -3.21
C ALA A 270 -5.88 -7.32 -2.26
N ALA A 271 -5.81 -7.13 -0.94
CA ALA A 271 -5.89 -8.23 0.03
C ALA A 271 -7.21 -9.01 -0.11
N TYR A 272 -8.32 -8.30 -0.26
CA TYR A 272 -9.65 -8.91 -0.46
C TYR A 272 -9.70 -9.79 -1.71
N ILE A 273 -9.18 -9.28 -2.83
CA ILE A 273 -9.20 -9.99 -4.12
C ILE A 273 -8.35 -11.26 -4.03
N MET A 274 -7.15 -11.17 -3.45
CA MET A 274 -6.27 -12.33 -3.28
C MET A 274 -6.88 -13.36 -2.33
N ALA A 275 -7.47 -12.93 -1.21
CA ALA A 275 -8.14 -13.84 -0.29
C ALA A 275 -9.30 -14.57 -0.98
N GLN A 276 -10.10 -13.88 -1.79
CA GLN A 276 -11.17 -14.49 -2.57
C GLN A 276 -10.66 -15.49 -3.61
N GLN A 277 -9.62 -15.13 -4.37
CA GLN A 277 -9.04 -16.00 -5.41
C GLN A 277 -8.40 -17.26 -4.84
N LEU A 278 -7.75 -17.14 -3.68
CA LEU A 278 -7.08 -18.24 -2.98
C LEU A 278 -7.99 -18.94 -1.95
N LYS A 279 -9.31 -18.73 -2.05
CA LYS A 279 -10.34 -19.37 -1.21
C LYS A 279 -10.10 -19.22 0.32
N CYS A 280 -9.47 -18.11 0.71
CA CYS A 280 -9.35 -17.65 2.09
C CYS A 280 -10.59 -16.83 2.52
N ASP A 281 -10.58 -16.34 3.76
CA ASP A 281 -11.66 -15.52 4.31
C ASP A 281 -11.63 -14.08 3.73
N ALA A 282 -12.29 -13.91 2.58
CA ALA A 282 -12.41 -12.60 1.93
C ALA A 282 -13.28 -11.61 2.73
N GLU A 283 -14.27 -12.10 3.50
CA GLU A 283 -15.11 -11.22 4.33
C GLU A 283 -14.27 -10.57 5.43
N LEU A 284 -13.41 -11.35 6.10
CA LEU A 284 -12.45 -10.86 7.06
C LEU A 284 -11.48 -9.86 6.43
N SER A 285 -10.88 -10.15 5.27
CA SER A 285 -10.02 -9.18 4.57
C SER A 285 -10.77 -7.88 4.28
N GLY A 286 -12.04 -7.97 3.87
CA GLY A 286 -12.91 -6.82 3.64
C GLY A 286 -13.15 -5.99 4.91
N ALA A 287 -13.38 -6.64 6.05
CA ALA A 287 -13.52 -6.01 7.35
C ALA A 287 -12.23 -5.32 7.80
N ILE A 288 -11.07 -5.97 7.63
CA ILE A 288 -9.75 -5.41 7.95
C ILE A 288 -9.49 -4.15 7.12
N ILE A 289 -9.75 -4.18 5.80
CA ILE A 289 -9.60 -3.01 4.92
C ILE A 289 -10.46 -1.84 5.41
N MET A 290 -11.74 -2.09 5.71
CA MET A 290 -12.66 -1.06 6.21
C MET A 290 -12.18 -0.46 7.54
N LEU A 291 -11.91 -1.30 8.54
CA LEU A 291 -11.48 -0.85 9.86
C LEU A 291 -10.15 -0.10 9.80
N SER A 292 -9.15 -0.68 9.13
CA SER A 292 -7.84 -0.02 9.00
C SER A 292 -7.96 1.30 8.26
N THR A 293 -8.77 1.41 7.20
CA THR A 293 -8.90 2.66 6.45
C THR A 293 -9.64 3.73 7.26
N LEU A 294 -10.75 3.40 7.92
CA LEU A 294 -11.49 4.36 8.75
C LEU A 294 -10.64 4.86 9.93
N CYS A 295 -9.93 3.95 10.62
CA CYS A 295 -9.07 4.31 11.74
C CYS A 295 -7.78 5.00 11.30
N SER A 296 -7.33 4.81 10.05
CA SER A 296 -6.06 5.36 9.57
C SER A 296 -6.03 6.89 9.54
N VAL A 297 -7.16 7.58 9.49
CA VAL A 297 -7.21 9.05 9.62
C VAL A 297 -6.52 9.51 10.92
N ILE A 298 -6.85 8.83 12.02
CA ILE A 298 -6.36 9.15 13.35
C ILE A 298 -4.90 8.70 13.48
N THR A 299 -4.58 7.48 13.03
CA THR A 299 -3.23 6.95 13.17
C THR A 299 -2.21 7.64 12.25
N TYR A 300 -2.60 8.09 11.05
CA TYR A 300 -1.76 8.95 10.22
C TYR A 300 -1.50 10.30 10.86
N SER A 301 -2.55 10.92 11.39
CA SER A 301 -2.42 12.22 12.08
C SER A 301 -1.46 12.11 13.26
N LEU A 302 -1.56 11.02 14.03
CA LEU A 302 -0.66 10.74 15.14
C LEU A 302 0.76 10.43 14.67
N ALA A 303 0.94 9.61 13.64
CA ALA A 303 2.26 9.27 13.09
C ALA A 303 3.00 10.51 12.59
N LEU A 304 2.31 11.38 11.82
CA LEU A 304 2.87 12.66 11.37
C LEU A 304 3.21 13.58 12.54
N TYR A 305 2.34 13.66 13.55
CA TYR A 305 2.60 14.45 14.75
C TYR A 305 3.87 13.97 15.48
N LEU A 306 4.03 12.66 15.66
CA LEU A 306 5.19 12.08 16.31
C LEU A 306 6.47 12.31 15.50
N LEU A 307 6.43 12.12 14.18
CA LEU A 307 7.57 12.38 13.30
C LEU A 307 8.01 13.85 13.37
N GLN A 308 7.06 14.80 13.33
CA GLN A 308 7.36 16.24 13.40
C GLN A 308 7.89 16.68 14.77
N THR A 309 7.33 16.15 15.86
CA THR A 309 7.68 16.57 17.23
C THR A 309 8.94 15.93 17.75
N LEU A 310 9.22 14.68 17.38
CA LEU A 310 10.42 13.97 17.81
C LEU A 310 11.65 14.29 16.93
N ALA A 311 11.50 15.19 15.94
CA ALA A 311 12.53 15.52 14.96
C ALA A 311 13.19 14.27 14.33
N LEU A 312 12.37 13.24 14.12
CA LEU A 312 12.77 11.96 13.55
C LEU A 312 12.84 12.04 12.02
#